data_AF-A0A3Q0JD02-F1
#
_entry.id   AF-A0A3Q0JD02-F1
#
_cell.length_a   1.000
_cell.length_b   1.000
_cell.length_c   1.000
_cell.angle_alpha   90.00
_cell.angle_beta   90.00
_cell.angle_gamma   90.00
#
_symmetry.space_group_name_H-M   'P 1'
#
loop_
_entity.id
_entity.type
_entity.pdbx_description
1 polymer ?
#
loop_
_entity_poly.entity_id
_entity_poly.type
_entity_poly.pdbx_seq_one_letter_code
_entity_poly.pdbx_strand_id
1 'polypeptide(L)' 'MFSSTQNSTLVTPTADDHVYRVAVKPPPFWKNKPSIWFAQMEAQFRTSGVTADQTMFDYLISAVDSEVLESASLDSA' A
#
# COMPACT_ATOMS: atom_id res chain seq x y z
N MET A 1 16.41 27.02 46.63
CA MET A 1 16.54 25.93 45.63
C MET A 1 15.15 25.63 45.10
N PHE A 2 14.66 26.39 44.13
CA PHE A 2 13.42 26.07 43.44
C PHE A 2 13.66 26.29 41.96
N SER A 3 14.30 25.30 41.34
CA SER A 3 14.40 25.19 39.90
C SER A 3 13.54 24.01 39.49
N SER A 4 12.41 24.28 38.87
CA SER A 4 11.75 23.32 37.99
C SER A 4 10.93 24.12 36.97
N THR A 5 11.61 24.55 35.91
CA THR A 5 10.96 25.02 34.70
C THR A 5 10.29 23.82 34.05
N GLN A 6 8.96 23.73 34.17
CA GLN A 6 8.19 22.81 33.34
C GLN A 6 8.13 23.38 31.92
N ASN A 7 8.96 22.83 31.04
CA ASN A 7 8.86 23.09 29.61
C ASN A 7 7.67 22.30 29.05
N SER A 8 6.48 22.87 29.13
CA SER A 8 5.29 22.34 28.45
C SER A 8 5.40 22.70 26.98
N THR A 9 5.93 21.77 26.18
CA THR A 9 5.89 21.87 24.72
C THR A 9 4.43 21.72 24.29
N LEU A 10 3.71 22.83 24.23
CA LEU A 10 2.42 22.91 23.56
C LEU A 10 2.65 22.63 22.08
N VAL A 11 2.48 21.37 21.68
CA VAL A 11 2.34 20.99 20.28
C VAL A 11 1.03 21.62 19.80
N THR A 12 1.13 22.80 19.18
CA THR A 12 0.02 23.39 18.45
C THR A 12 -0.28 22.49 17.25
N PRO A 13 -1.50 21.92 17.11
CA PRO A 13 -1.91 21.31 15.86
C PRO A 13 -2.12 22.44 14.85
N THR A 14 -1.01 22.89 14.25
CA THR A 14 -1.00 23.96 13.25
C THR A 14 -1.06 23.28 11.90
N ALA A 15 -2.04 23.71 11.10
CA ALA A 15 -2.37 23.21 9.77
C ALA A 15 -2.90 21.77 9.76
N ASP A 16 -4.15 21.69 9.34
CA ASP A 16 -4.79 20.48 8.84
C ASP A 16 -3.89 19.86 7.76
N ASP A 17 -3.06 18.89 8.16
CA ASP A 17 -2.22 18.09 7.27
C ASP A 17 -3.16 17.15 6.50
N HIS A 18 -3.92 17.73 5.55
CA HIS A 18 -4.72 16.98 4.60
C HIS A 18 -3.75 16.17 3.74
N VAL A 19 -3.42 14.97 4.21
CA VAL A 19 -2.68 14.00 3.42
C VAL A 19 -3.61 13.51 2.31
N TYR A 20 -3.49 14.12 1.13
CA TYR A 20 -4.16 13.64 -0.08
C TYR A 20 -3.50 12.33 -0.51
N ARG A 21 -4.00 11.21 0.01
CA ARG A 21 -3.54 9.88 -0.36
C ARG A 21 -3.98 9.54 -1.77
N VAL A 22 -3.03 9.25 -2.64
CA VAL A 22 -3.31 8.70 -3.97
C VAL A 22 -3.85 7.29 -3.77
N ALA A 23 -5.10 7.04 -4.18
CA ALA A 23 -5.66 5.70 -4.15
C ALA A 23 -4.91 4.80 -5.14
N VAL A 24 -4.55 3.58 -4.72
CA VAL A 24 -4.03 2.56 -5.63
C VAL A 24 -5.17 2.12 -6.53
N LYS A 25 -5.08 2.44 -7.83
CA LYS A 25 -5.98 1.89 -8.83
C LYS A 25 -5.25 0.77 -9.57
N PRO A 26 -5.52 -0.51 -9.25
CA PRO A 26 -4.81 -1.60 -9.90
C PRO A 26 -5.09 -1.60 -11.42
N PRO A 27 -4.06 -1.76 -12.27
CA PRO A 27 -4.24 -1.97 -13.69
C PRO A 27 -4.78 -3.40 -13.95
N PRO A 28 -5.44 -3.63 -15.09
CA PRO A 28 -5.87 -4.98 -15.48
C PRO A 28 -4.67 -5.93 -15.53
N PHE A 29 -4.85 -7.17 -15.08
CA PHE A 29 -3.78 -8.15 -15.03
C PHE A 29 -3.26 -8.52 -16.43
N TRP A 30 -1.93 -8.55 -16.59
CA TRP A 30 -1.29 -8.90 -17.86
C TRP A 30 -0.77 -10.33 -17.85
N LYS A 31 -1.63 -11.31 -18.14
CA LYS A 31 -1.29 -12.75 -18.19
C LYS A 31 -0.03 -13.07 -19.01
N ASN A 32 0.23 -12.32 -20.09
CA ASN A 32 1.37 -12.55 -20.98
C ASN A 32 2.70 -11.94 -20.47
N LYS A 33 2.64 -10.98 -19.53
CA LYS A 33 3.80 -10.25 -18.96
C LYS A 33 3.59 -9.93 -17.48
N PRO A 34 3.43 -10.94 -16.61
CA PRO A 34 3.13 -10.73 -15.20
C PRO A 34 4.24 -9.94 -14.49
N SER A 35 5.51 -10.15 -14.83
CA SER A 35 6.64 -9.44 -14.21
C SER A 35 6.58 -7.93 -14.39
N ILE A 36 6.15 -7.44 -15.55
CA ILE A 36 6.00 -5.99 -15.80
C ILE A 36 4.81 -5.45 -14.99
N TRP A 37 3.71 -6.19 -14.96
CA TRP A 37 2.53 -5.82 -14.18
C TRP A 37 2.84 -5.74 -12.68
N PHE A 38 3.61 -6.68 -12.12
CA PHE A 38 4.08 -6.63 -10.73
C PHE A 38 4.94 -5.39 -10.46
N ALA A 39 5.92 -5.09 -11.33
CA ALA A 39 6.74 -3.89 -11.17
C ALA A 39 5.92 -2.60 -11.19
N GLN A 40 4.83 -2.57 -11.98
CA GLN A 40 3.89 -1.45 -12.01
C GLN A 40 3.08 -1.36 -10.70
N MET A 41 2.60 -2.48 -10.17
CA MET A 41 1.90 -2.52 -8.87
C MET A 41 2.80 -2.03 -7.73
N GLU A 42 4.05 -2.48 -7.67
CA GLU A 42 5.00 -1.99 -6.67
C GLU A 42 5.26 -0.48 -6.77
N ALA A 43 5.35 0.06 -7.99
CA ALA A 43 5.50 1.50 -8.19
C ALA A 43 4.27 2.28 -7.70
N GLN A 44 3.07 1.73 -7.89
CA GLN A 44 1.83 2.30 -7.36
C GLN A 44 1.83 2.28 -5.83
N PHE A 45 2.19 1.16 -5.20
CA PHE A 45 2.27 1.08 -3.74
C PHE A 45 3.24 2.10 -3.14
N ARG A 46 4.42 2.28 -3.76
CA ARG A 46 5.38 3.31 -3.35
C ARG A 46 4.81 4.72 -3.46
N THR A 47 4.06 5.00 -4.53
CA THR A 47 3.48 6.34 -4.79
C THR A 47 2.28 6.65 -3.90
N SER A 48 1.48 5.63 -3.55
CA SER A 48 0.34 5.76 -2.64
C SER A 48 0.71 5.69 -1.16
N GLY A 49 1.97 5.39 -0.85
CA GLY A 49 2.44 5.17 0.53
C GLY A 49 1.86 3.89 1.16
N VAL A 50 1.52 2.88 0.36
CA VAL A 50 1.14 1.56 0.87
C VAL A 50 2.42 0.82 1.24
N THR A 51 2.59 0.53 2.53
CA THR A 51 3.79 -0.12 3.08
C THR A 51 3.49 -1.42 3.81
N ALA A 52 2.21 -1.69 4.11
CA ALA A 52 1.80 -2.91 4.78
C ALA A 52 1.68 -4.05 3.77
N ASP A 53 2.44 -5.13 3.98
CA ASP A 53 2.47 -6.30 3.11
C ASP A 53 1.07 -6.92 2.92
N GLN A 54 0.27 -6.98 3.99
CA GLN A 54 -1.11 -7.46 3.92
C GLN A 54 -1.94 -6.64 2.94
N THR A 55 -1.84 -5.31 3.00
CA THR A 55 -2.56 -4.42 2.09
C THR A 55 -2.08 -4.59 0.65
N MET A 56 -0.77 -4.74 0.43
CA MET A 56 -0.24 -5.05 -0.92
C MET A 56 -0.81 -6.36 -1.45
N PHE A 57 -0.85 -7.40 -0.62
CA PHE A 57 -1.39 -8.71 -0.97
C PHE A 57 -2.88 -8.62 -1.33
N ASP A 58 -3.70 -7.95 -0.51
CA ASP A 58 -5.13 -7.76 -0.77
C ASP A 58 -5.36 -7.04 -2.11
N TYR A 59 -4.53 -6.04 -2.45
CA TYR A 59 -4.56 -5.36 -3.74
C TYR A 59 -4.16 -6.27 -4.91
N LEU A 60 -3.16 -7.13 -4.73
CA LEU A 60 -2.74 -8.06 -5.78
C LEU A 60 -3.82 -9.11 -6.05
N ILE A 61 -4.39 -9.72 -5.00
CA ILE A 61 -5.45 -10.74 -5.14
C ILE A 61 -6.71 -10.15 -5.76
N SER A 62 -7.10 -8.92 -5.38
CA SER A 62 -8.26 -8.25 -5.98
C SER A 62 -8.05 -7.82 -7.43
N ALA A 63 -6.80 -7.68 -7.88
CA ALA A 63 -6.46 -7.25 -9.23
C ALA A 63 -6.16 -8.42 -10.19
N VAL A 64 -5.86 -9.60 -9.67
CA VAL A 64 -5.63 -10.81 -10.46
C VAL A 64 -6.98 -11.50 -10.75
N ASP A 65 -7.17 -11.93 -12.00
CA ASP A 65 -8.38 -12.65 -12.40
C ASP A 65 -8.51 -13.99 -11.65
N SER A 66 -9.73 -14.33 -11.22
CA SER A 66 -10.01 -15.58 -10.49
C SER A 66 -9.56 -16.85 -11.21
N GLU A 67 -9.58 -16.85 -12.55
CA GLU A 67 -9.09 -17.97 -13.37
C GLU A 67 -7.59 -18.26 -13.17
N VAL A 68 -6.78 -17.22 -12.93
CA VAL A 68 -5.34 -17.36 -12.71
C VAL A 68 -5.09 -17.92 -11.31
N LEU A 69 -5.86 -17.44 -10.32
CA LEU A 69 -5.83 -17.95 -8.95
C LEU A 69 -6.22 -19.44 -8.87
N GLU A 70 -7.19 -19.87 -9.66
CA GLU A 70 -7.61 -21.27 -9.72
C GLU A 70 -6.55 -22.18 -10.34
N SER A 71 -5.86 -21.72 -11.39
CA SER A 71 -4.76 -22.48 -12.01
C SER A 71 -3.54 -22.68 -11.08
N ALA A 72 -3.26 -21.69 -10.21
CA ALA A 72 -2.18 -21.80 -9.23
C ALA A 72 -2.47 -22.83 -8.13
N SER A 73 -3.75 -23.15 -7.88
CA SER A 73 -4.16 -24.14 -6.86
C SER A 73 -4.14 -25.58 -7.39
N LEU A 74 -4.09 -25.81 -8.70
CA LEU A 74 -4.19 -27.15 -9.31
C LEU A 74 -2.84 -27.85 -9.52
N ASP A 75 -1.71 -27.16 -9.37
CA ASP A 75 -0.36 -27.75 -9.49
C ASP A 75 0.12 -28.43 -8.18
N SER A 76 -0.73 -28.50 -7.15
CA SER A 76 -0.37 -28.98 -5.80
C SER A 76 -0.97 -30.35 -5.43
N ALA A 77 -1.50 -31.13 -6.38
CA ALA A 77 -2.11 -32.44 -6.12
C ALA A 77 -1.43 -33.59 -6.87
#